data_AF-W7UEV2-F1
#
_entry.id   AF-W7UEV2-F1
#
_cell.length_a   1.000
_cell.length_b   1.000
_cell.length_c   1.000
_cell.angle_alpha   90.00
_cell.angle_beta   90.00
_cell.angle_gamma   90.00
#
_symmetry.space_group_name_H-M   'P 1'
#
loop_
_entity.id
_entity.type
_entity.pdbx_description
1 polymer ?
#
loop_
_entity_poly.entity_id
_entity_poly.type
_entity_poly.pdbx_seq_one_letter_code
_entity_poly.pdbx_strand_id
1 'polypeptide(L)'
;MYNKWKNTAYILHALTEKYEEKKQLPHTQIHQDILIRSVRLLKEAAPDAEALIKPMVDIMLPYTILPDDKNDRENGAGRHYYCACSTDGRPLSPVAGYFRNGKDCFARSARTMFEEDYTMALTMYHAGFLKQSAAYLGRAVHFMSDMCCLPHAAKWTYFSNRRLLHMNYEYLASAMYPEFVPEQQISYTHLRRFAMRSSFSTALNTNAAAICREIPELLASPEQEIRKRLYDTEQAVAALLYRFYRDTMVTPLRGHYAANGMVCHPFRELPTLDVRITEAGITFELAGIPVNSRLGSVFRAAHRRDGKFSLTPVGNNSGLVLTRNSSSLVPFDPCDAKQLYGII
;
A
#
# COMPACT_ATOMS: atom_id res chain seq x y z
N MET A 1 -1.47 28.15 28.19
CA MET A 1 -0.76 26.86 28.08
C MET A 1 -0.42 26.65 26.60
N TYR A 2 0.87 26.52 26.26
CA TYR A 2 1.33 26.42 24.86
C TYR A 2 0.93 25.07 24.25
N ASN A 3 0.03 25.08 23.27
CA ASN A 3 -0.37 23.88 22.56
C ASN A 3 0.53 23.70 21.32
N LYS A 4 1.60 22.91 21.50
CA LYS A 4 2.60 22.64 20.45
C LYS A 4 1.98 22.22 19.12
N TRP A 5 0.94 21.39 19.15
CA TRP A 5 0.29 20.85 17.95
C TRP A 5 -0.45 21.91 17.15
N LYS A 6 -1.16 22.80 17.86
CA LYS A 6 -1.86 23.91 17.24
C LYS A 6 -0.85 24.88 16.63
N ASN A 7 0.26 25.15 17.33
CA ASN A 7 1.33 26.01 16.82
C ASN A 7 1.97 25.42 15.55
N THR A 8 2.33 24.13 15.55
CA THR A 8 2.88 23.47 14.37
C THR A 8 1.92 23.50 13.19
N ALA A 9 0.61 23.31 13.41
CA ALA A 9 -0.37 23.44 12.34
C ALA A 9 -0.40 24.85 11.72
N TYR A 10 -0.23 25.92 12.51
CA TYR A 10 -0.11 27.29 11.99
C TYR A 10 1.18 27.48 11.19
N ILE A 11 2.30 26.95 11.69
CA ILE A 11 3.59 27.04 10.97
C ILE A 11 3.50 26.33 9.62
N LEU A 12 2.94 25.12 9.58
CA LEU A 12 2.73 24.37 8.33
C LEU A 12 1.88 25.17 7.32
N HIS A 13 0.80 25.80 7.80
CA HIS A 13 -0.07 26.62 6.95
C HIS A 13 0.67 27.85 6.39
N ALA A 14 1.38 28.61 7.23
CA ALA A 14 2.14 29.78 6.78
C ALA A 14 3.26 29.41 5.80
N LEU A 15 3.91 28.26 6.01
CA LEU A 15 4.89 27.73 5.05
C LEU A 15 4.22 27.34 3.72
N THR A 16 3.01 26.78 3.76
CA THR A 16 2.25 26.44 2.56
C THR A 16 2.01 27.71 1.74
N GLU A 17 1.47 28.76 2.34
CA GLU A 17 1.23 30.05 1.67
C GLU A 17 2.51 30.61 1.03
N LYS A 18 3.63 30.59 1.77
CA LYS A 18 4.93 31.04 1.28
C LYS A 18 5.43 30.25 0.05
N TYR A 19 5.15 28.95 -0.03
CA TYR A 19 5.55 28.13 -1.17
C TYR A 19 4.60 28.32 -2.35
N GLU A 20 3.30 28.45 -2.11
CA GLU A 20 2.30 28.74 -3.14
C GLU A 20 2.56 30.08 -3.84
N GLU A 21 2.93 31.13 -3.10
CA GLU A 21 3.32 32.42 -3.67
C GLU A 21 4.52 32.34 -4.63
N LYS A 22 5.38 31.34 -4.46
CA LYS A 22 6.61 31.15 -5.26
C LYS A 22 6.45 30.11 -6.35
N LYS A 23 5.39 29.28 -6.30
CA LYS A 23 5.19 28.14 -7.18
C LYS A 23 5.00 28.62 -8.61
N GLN A 24 5.75 28.04 -9.53
CA GLN A 24 5.64 28.37 -10.96
C GLN A 24 4.98 27.23 -11.73
N LEU A 25 5.16 25.99 -11.28
CA LEU A 25 4.57 24.82 -11.91
C LEU A 25 3.11 24.64 -11.45
N PRO A 26 2.23 24.15 -12.34
CA PRO A 26 0.87 23.76 -11.94
C PRO A 26 0.87 22.77 -10.79
N HIS A 27 -0.20 22.75 -10.01
CA HIS A 27 -0.41 21.70 -9.03
C HIS A 27 -0.48 20.33 -9.71
N THR A 28 0.30 19.40 -9.18
CA THR A 28 0.33 18.01 -9.59
C THR A 28 -0.13 17.12 -8.45
N GLN A 29 -0.31 15.83 -8.73
CA GLN A 29 -0.68 14.84 -7.73
C GLN A 29 0.58 14.22 -7.14
N ILE A 30 0.79 14.39 -5.84
CA ILE A 30 2.00 13.97 -5.14
C ILE A 30 2.33 12.49 -5.33
N HIS A 31 1.33 11.59 -5.30
CA HIS A 31 1.53 10.16 -5.53
C HIS A 31 1.98 9.84 -6.97
N GLN A 32 1.55 10.63 -7.96
CA GLN A 32 1.99 10.48 -9.35
C GLN A 32 3.45 10.91 -9.51
N ASP A 33 3.82 12.05 -8.93
CA ASP A 33 5.19 12.55 -8.97
C ASP A 33 6.16 11.61 -8.24
N ILE A 34 5.74 11.04 -7.10
CA ILE A 34 6.50 10.00 -6.38
C ILE A 34 6.76 8.80 -7.30
N LEU A 35 5.75 8.31 -8.03
CA LEU A 35 5.93 7.22 -8.99
C LEU A 35 6.94 7.59 -10.07
N ILE A 36 6.78 8.76 -10.70
CA ILE A 36 7.65 9.23 -11.78
C ILE A 36 9.11 9.32 -11.31
N ARG A 37 9.35 9.96 -10.16
CA ARG A 37 10.71 10.08 -9.61
C ARG A 37 11.27 8.74 -9.18
N SER A 38 10.47 7.85 -8.60
CA SER A 38 10.91 6.50 -8.21
C SER A 38 11.34 5.65 -9.41
N VAL A 39 10.68 5.78 -10.56
CA VAL A 39 11.10 5.11 -11.80
C VAL A 39 12.41 5.69 -12.33
N ARG A 40 12.63 7.01 -12.21
CA ARG A 40 13.95 7.63 -12.53
C ARG A 40 15.06 7.08 -11.64
N LEU A 41 14.80 6.91 -10.34
CA LEU A 41 15.74 6.29 -9.41
C LEU A 41 16.11 4.84 -9.81
N LEU A 42 15.15 4.07 -10.33
CA LEU A 42 15.42 2.73 -10.86
C LEU A 42 16.32 2.76 -12.09
N LYS A 43 16.15 3.73 -13.00
CA LYS A 43 16.96 3.84 -14.22
C LYS A 43 18.46 3.85 -13.90
N GLU A 44 18.85 4.48 -12.79
CA GLU A 44 20.25 4.58 -12.37
C GLU A 44 20.72 3.35 -11.59
N ALA A 45 19.90 2.82 -10.67
CA ALA A 45 20.31 1.78 -9.73
C ALA A 45 19.99 0.34 -10.18
N ALA A 46 19.00 0.15 -11.05
CA ALA A 46 18.56 -1.15 -11.58
C ALA A 46 17.87 -0.99 -12.95
N PRO A 47 18.63 -0.73 -14.04
CA PRO A 47 18.07 -0.45 -15.37
C PRO A 47 17.11 -1.53 -15.89
N ASP A 48 17.38 -2.81 -15.64
CA ASP A 48 16.49 -3.91 -16.09
C ASP A 48 15.10 -3.84 -15.41
N ALA A 49 15.06 -3.42 -14.14
CA ALA A 49 13.81 -3.20 -13.45
C ALA A 49 13.07 -1.98 -14.00
N GLU A 50 13.78 -0.90 -14.34
CA GLU A 50 13.17 0.25 -15.03
C GLU A 50 12.59 -0.15 -16.39
N ALA A 51 13.33 -0.93 -17.19
CA ALA A 51 12.89 -1.37 -18.50
C ALA A 51 11.59 -2.22 -18.43
N LEU A 52 11.43 -3.02 -17.38
CA LEU A 52 10.19 -3.77 -17.14
C LEU A 52 9.03 -2.86 -16.72
N ILE A 53 9.29 -1.88 -15.84
CA ILE A 53 8.24 -1.06 -15.22
C ILE A 53 7.79 0.09 -16.11
N LYS A 54 8.72 0.74 -16.82
CA LYS A 54 8.46 1.96 -17.61
C LYS A 54 7.25 1.84 -18.56
N PRO A 55 7.06 0.73 -19.31
CA PRO A 55 5.90 0.60 -20.20
C PRO A 55 4.54 0.58 -19.48
N MET A 56 4.52 0.32 -18.17
CA MET A 56 3.30 0.30 -17.36
C MET A 56 2.97 1.65 -16.71
N VAL A 57 3.91 2.61 -16.69
CA VAL A 57 3.80 3.84 -15.88
C VAL A 57 2.59 4.68 -16.27
N ASP A 58 2.33 4.90 -17.55
CA ASP A 58 1.18 5.69 -18.01
C ASP A 58 -0.15 5.09 -17.55
N ILE A 59 -0.21 3.75 -17.49
CA ILE A 59 -1.38 3.04 -16.96
C ILE A 59 -1.43 3.15 -15.44
N MET A 60 -0.30 3.16 -14.74
CA MET A 60 -0.25 3.23 -13.28
C MET A 60 -0.68 4.60 -12.72
N LEU A 61 -0.35 5.70 -13.40
CA LEU A 61 -0.52 7.07 -12.88
C LEU A 61 -1.96 7.40 -12.41
N PRO A 62 -3.04 7.06 -13.14
CA PRO A 62 -4.39 7.30 -12.62
C PRO A 62 -4.71 6.48 -11.37
N TYR A 63 -4.11 5.29 -11.23
CA TYR A 63 -4.36 4.38 -10.13
C TYR A 63 -3.54 4.69 -8.87
N THR A 64 -2.57 5.60 -8.94
CA THR A 64 -1.89 6.12 -7.74
C THR A 64 -2.74 7.15 -6.99
N ILE A 65 -3.82 7.67 -7.59
CA ILE A 65 -4.70 8.68 -6.97
C ILE A 65 -6.14 8.18 -6.81
N LEU A 66 -6.56 7.20 -7.60
CA LEU A 66 -7.91 6.63 -7.53
C LEU A 66 -8.32 6.17 -6.12
N PRO A 67 -7.45 5.60 -5.26
CA PRO A 67 -7.86 5.19 -3.92
C PRO A 67 -8.35 6.34 -3.02
N ASP A 68 -8.01 7.60 -3.33
CA ASP A 68 -8.52 8.80 -2.64
C ASP A 68 -9.90 9.25 -3.13
N ASP A 69 -10.36 8.77 -4.29
CA ASP A 69 -11.70 9.09 -4.79
C ASP A 69 -12.77 8.55 -3.84
N LYS A 70 -13.74 9.39 -3.47
CA LYS A 70 -14.86 9.05 -2.58
C LYS A 70 -15.65 7.82 -3.05
N ASN A 71 -15.66 7.54 -4.35
CA ASN A 71 -16.38 6.40 -4.93
C ASN A 71 -15.51 5.15 -5.10
N ASP A 72 -14.21 5.21 -4.81
CA ASP A 72 -13.33 4.05 -4.94
C ASP A 72 -13.56 3.04 -3.80
N ARG A 73 -13.40 1.76 -4.15
CA ARG A 73 -13.61 0.60 -3.26
C ARG A 73 -12.74 0.64 -1.99
N GLU A 74 -11.64 1.37 -2.00
CA GLU A 74 -10.69 1.44 -0.91
C GLU A 74 -10.63 2.77 -0.20
N ASN A 75 -11.37 3.75 -0.71
CA ASN A 75 -11.70 4.91 0.08
C ASN A 75 -12.54 4.50 1.29
N GLY A 76 -12.36 5.22 2.40
CA GLY A 76 -13.14 5.04 3.59
C GLY A 76 -12.38 5.39 4.86
N ALA A 77 -13.13 5.83 5.87
CA ALA A 77 -12.54 6.32 7.11
C ALA A 77 -11.64 5.27 7.78
N GLY A 78 -10.37 5.66 7.96
CA GLY A 78 -9.33 4.88 8.63
C GLY A 78 -8.59 3.89 7.73
N ARG A 79 -8.97 3.74 6.45
CA ARG A 79 -8.39 2.72 5.56
C ARG A 79 -6.99 3.06 5.08
N HIS A 80 -6.67 4.32 4.86
CA HIS A 80 -5.34 4.75 4.35
C HIS A 80 -4.25 4.81 5.41
N TYR A 81 -4.53 4.30 6.62
CA TYR A 81 -3.66 4.44 7.77
C TYR A 81 -3.04 3.10 8.17
N TYR A 82 -1.78 3.14 8.60
CA TYR A 82 -1.08 2.01 9.19
C TYR A 82 -0.34 2.47 10.45
N CYS A 83 -1.04 2.43 11.59
CA CYS A 83 -0.70 3.25 12.75
C CYS A 83 0.28 2.56 13.69
N ALA A 84 1.56 2.95 13.64
CA ALA A 84 2.60 2.44 14.53
C ALA A 84 2.69 3.21 15.86
N CYS A 85 1.97 4.33 16.00
CA CYS A 85 1.84 5.06 17.25
C CYS A 85 0.42 5.64 17.40
N SER A 86 0.07 6.00 18.63
CA SER A 86 -1.17 6.73 18.93
C SER A 86 -1.11 8.16 18.39
N THR A 87 -2.26 8.83 18.40
CA THR A 87 -2.42 10.23 17.98
C THR A 87 -1.53 11.23 18.75
N ASP A 88 -0.99 10.84 19.90
CA ASP A 88 -0.03 11.63 20.71
C ASP A 88 1.43 11.18 20.55
N GLY A 89 1.70 10.24 19.64
CA GLY A 89 3.03 9.70 19.36
C GLY A 89 3.48 8.57 20.29
N ARG A 90 2.57 7.98 21.09
CA ARG A 90 2.95 6.82 21.94
C ARG A 90 3.11 5.59 21.05
N PRO A 91 4.25 4.88 21.06
CA PRO A 91 4.44 3.69 20.26
C PRO A 91 3.37 2.63 20.52
N LEU A 92 2.95 1.96 19.45
CA LEU A 92 2.07 0.79 19.52
C LEU A 92 2.89 -0.46 19.21
N SER A 93 2.41 -1.61 19.66
CA SER A 93 2.99 -2.91 19.32
C SER A 93 2.19 -3.59 18.22
N PRO A 94 2.84 -4.20 17.21
CA PRO A 94 2.12 -4.95 16.21
C PRO A 94 1.58 -6.25 16.80
N VAL A 95 0.41 -6.69 16.34
CA VAL A 95 -0.20 -7.97 16.71
C VAL A 95 -0.12 -8.89 15.50
N ALA A 96 0.44 -10.09 15.69
CA ALA A 96 0.67 -11.06 14.62
C ALA A 96 1.35 -10.46 13.37
N GLY A 97 2.20 -9.45 13.56
CA GLY A 97 2.93 -8.76 12.50
C GLY A 97 2.22 -7.56 11.87
N TYR A 98 1.08 -7.10 12.41
CA TYR A 98 0.30 -5.98 11.87
C TYR A 98 0.05 -4.88 12.91
N PHE A 99 0.10 -3.63 12.47
CA PHE A 99 -0.50 -2.50 13.16
C PHE A 99 -1.98 -2.33 12.76
N ARG A 100 -2.74 -1.65 13.63
CA ARG A 100 -4.14 -1.31 13.37
C ARG A 100 -4.25 -0.12 12.42
N ASN A 101 -5.40 -0.01 11.76
CA ASN A 101 -5.74 1.11 10.91
C ASN A 101 -6.16 2.36 11.73
N GLY A 102 -6.59 3.43 11.05
CA GLY A 102 -6.96 4.70 11.70
C GLY A 102 -8.21 4.62 12.61
N LYS A 103 -8.95 3.51 12.56
CA LYS A 103 -10.11 3.19 13.41
C LYS A 103 -9.79 2.14 14.48
N ASP A 104 -8.52 1.82 14.72
CA ASP A 104 -8.09 0.78 15.64
C ASP A 104 -8.57 -0.64 15.27
N CYS A 105 -8.70 -0.94 13.98
CA CYS A 105 -9.07 -2.27 13.48
C CYS A 105 -7.96 -2.88 12.61
N PHE A 106 -7.84 -4.21 12.62
CA PHE A 106 -6.95 -4.95 11.70
C PHE A 106 -7.55 -5.21 10.31
N ALA A 107 -8.78 -4.73 10.06
CA ALA A 107 -9.45 -4.84 8.77
C ALA A 107 -8.73 -4.03 7.66
N ARG A 108 -9.48 -3.51 6.67
CA ARG A 108 -8.89 -2.64 5.61
C ARG A 108 -8.03 -1.52 6.22
N SER A 109 -6.77 -1.53 5.85
CA SER A 109 -5.70 -0.61 6.26
C SER A 109 -4.78 -0.41 5.05
N ALA A 110 -3.91 0.61 5.07
CA ALA A 110 -3.00 0.84 3.95
C ALA A 110 -2.15 -0.40 3.70
N ARG A 111 -1.73 -1.08 4.78
CA ARG A 111 -1.01 -2.35 4.70
C ARG A 111 -1.82 -3.47 4.05
N THR A 112 -3.06 -3.70 4.48
CA THR A 112 -3.81 -4.86 3.99
C THR A 112 -4.27 -4.70 2.55
N MET A 113 -4.49 -3.46 2.10
CA MET A 113 -4.81 -3.12 0.72
C MET A 113 -3.57 -3.14 -0.18
N PHE A 114 -2.45 -2.59 0.29
CA PHE A 114 -1.13 -2.73 -0.35
C PHE A 114 -0.80 -4.18 -0.69
N GLU A 115 -0.94 -5.10 0.27
CA GLU A 115 -0.64 -6.52 0.04
C GLU A 115 -1.59 -7.17 -0.97
N GLU A 116 -2.88 -6.80 -0.95
CA GLU A 116 -3.87 -7.30 -1.93
C GLU A 116 -3.52 -6.81 -3.33
N ASP A 117 -3.30 -5.51 -3.49
CA ASP A 117 -2.98 -4.92 -4.77
C ASP A 117 -1.62 -5.39 -5.31
N TYR A 118 -0.57 -5.48 -4.47
CA TYR A 118 0.72 -6.02 -4.90
C TYR A 118 0.62 -7.49 -5.35
N THR A 119 -0.09 -8.32 -4.59
CA THR A 119 -0.29 -9.74 -4.93
C THR A 119 -1.08 -9.88 -6.23
N MET A 120 -2.12 -9.07 -6.41
CA MET A 120 -2.92 -9.07 -7.62
C MET A 120 -2.15 -8.53 -8.82
N ALA A 121 -1.26 -7.54 -8.63
CA ALA A 121 -0.38 -7.07 -9.70
C ALA A 121 0.48 -8.21 -10.26
N LEU A 122 1.16 -8.97 -9.40
CA LEU A 122 1.98 -10.12 -9.81
C LEU A 122 1.14 -11.22 -10.47
N THR A 123 0.00 -11.53 -9.87
CA THR A 123 -0.95 -12.53 -10.39
C THR A 123 -1.40 -12.17 -11.81
N MET A 124 -1.77 -10.91 -12.05
CA MET A 124 -2.21 -10.41 -13.35
C MET A 124 -1.07 -10.36 -14.36
N TYR A 125 0.13 -9.96 -13.93
CA TYR A 125 1.31 -9.93 -14.78
C TYR A 125 1.60 -11.31 -15.39
N HIS A 126 1.67 -12.34 -14.54
CA HIS A 126 1.96 -13.70 -14.96
C HIS A 126 0.83 -14.35 -15.77
N ALA A 127 -0.40 -13.88 -15.62
CA ALA A 127 -1.53 -14.31 -16.44
C ALA A 127 -1.63 -13.58 -17.79
N GLY A 128 -0.76 -12.60 -18.07
CA GLY A 128 -0.75 -11.83 -19.31
C GLY A 128 -1.69 -10.60 -19.31
N PHE A 129 -2.35 -10.30 -18.20
CA PHE A 129 -3.24 -9.15 -18.04
C PHE A 129 -2.46 -7.90 -17.63
N LEU A 130 -1.59 -7.41 -18.52
CA LEU A 130 -0.63 -6.34 -18.21
C LEU A 130 -1.29 -5.02 -17.79
N LYS A 131 -2.45 -4.67 -18.36
CA LYS A 131 -3.19 -3.45 -17.97
C LYS A 131 -3.69 -3.55 -16.53
N GLN A 132 -4.23 -4.69 -16.14
CA GLN A 132 -4.69 -4.98 -14.78
C GLN A 132 -3.53 -5.03 -13.80
N SER A 133 -2.41 -5.66 -14.21
CA SER A 133 -1.17 -5.65 -13.44
C SER A 133 -0.71 -4.23 -13.12
N ALA A 134 -0.62 -3.37 -14.14
CA ALA A 134 -0.24 -1.97 -13.98
C ALA A 134 -1.22 -1.22 -13.08
N ALA A 135 -2.53 -1.39 -13.27
CA ALA A 135 -3.54 -0.78 -12.40
C ALA A 135 -3.34 -1.18 -10.92
N TYR A 136 -3.21 -2.47 -10.63
CA TYR A 136 -2.95 -2.96 -9.27
C TYR A 136 -1.60 -2.49 -8.71
N LEU A 137 -0.55 -2.40 -9.54
CA LEU A 137 0.75 -1.92 -9.08
C LEU A 137 0.71 -0.43 -8.74
N GLY A 138 0.05 0.41 -9.55
CA GLY A 138 -0.15 1.84 -9.24
C GLY A 138 -0.91 2.05 -7.93
N ARG A 139 -1.92 1.22 -7.69
CA ARG A 139 -2.64 1.15 -6.42
C ARG A 139 -1.74 0.75 -5.23
N ALA A 140 -0.86 -0.23 -5.40
CA ALA A 140 0.10 -0.60 -4.37
C ALA A 140 1.10 0.54 -4.07
N VAL A 141 1.49 1.32 -5.09
CA VAL A 141 2.35 2.51 -4.94
C VAL A 141 1.66 3.58 -4.10
N HIS A 142 0.36 3.81 -4.29
CA HIS A 142 -0.42 4.73 -3.47
C HIS A 142 -0.30 4.38 -1.98
N PHE A 143 -0.63 3.14 -1.58
CA PHE A 143 -0.57 2.76 -0.17
C PHE A 143 0.84 2.67 0.39
N MET A 144 1.84 2.34 -0.43
CA MET A 144 3.24 2.44 0.01
C MET A 144 3.57 3.89 0.39
N SER A 145 3.11 4.85 -0.40
CA SER A 145 3.32 6.28 -0.14
C SER A 145 2.61 6.73 1.13
N ASP A 146 1.34 6.35 1.32
CA ASP A 146 0.61 6.65 2.56
C ASP A 146 1.29 6.05 3.78
N MET A 147 1.73 4.79 3.71
CA MET A 147 2.46 4.16 4.82
C MET A 147 3.82 4.82 5.12
N CYS A 148 4.37 5.60 4.18
CA CYS A 148 5.59 6.39 4.38
C CYS A 148 5.31 7.81 4.91
N CYS A 149 4.05 8.23 4.96
CA CYS A 149 3.61 9.55 5.35
C CYS A 149 3.33 9.63 6.87
N LEU A 150 3.88 10.64 7.54
CA LEU A 150 3.84 10.76 9.00
C LEU A 150 2.41 10.77 9.57
N PRO A 151 1.45 11.58 9.08
CA PRO A 151 0.07 11.55 9.57
C PRO A 151 -0.60 10.16 9.54
N HIS A 152 -0.30 9.36 8.51
CA HIS A 152 -0.90 8.02 8.32
C HIS A 152 -0.28 6.97 9.23
N ALA A 153 1.03 7.08 9.53
CA ALA A 153 1.73 6.26 10.52
C ALA A 153 1.40 6.68 11.97
N ALA A 154 1.13 7.96 12.21
CA ALA A 154 0.89 8.53 13.55
C ALA A 154 -0.57 8.67 13.96
N LYS A 155 -1.50 8.06 13.21
CA LYS A 155 -2.94 8.07 13.50
C LYS A 155 -3.50 9.50 13.64
N TRP A 156 -2.99 10.43 12.84
CA TRP A 156 -3.54 11.79 12.77
C TRP A 156 -4.67 11.79 11.76
N THR A 157 -5.76 11.08 12.04
CA THR A 157 -6.80 10.90 11.03
C THR A 157 -7.60 12.19 10.77
N TYR A 158 -8.24 12.28 9.61
CA TYR A 158 -9.19 13.34 9.27
C TYR A 158 -10.38 13.48 10.24
N PHE A 159 -10.64 12.47 11.06
CA PHE A 159 -11.69 12.46 12.08
C PHE A 159 -11.13 12.44 13.52
N SER A 160 -9.83 12.66 13.69
CA SER A 160 -9.19 12.79 15.00
C SER A 160 -9.06 14.25 15.43
N ASN A 161 -8.69 14.48 16.69
CA ASN A 161 -8.31 15.80 17.18
C ASN A 161 -7.00 16.36 16.55
N ARG A 162 -6.32 15.60 15.68
CA ARG A 162 -5.14 16.02 14.90
C ARG A 162 -5.46 16.32 13.43
N ARG A 163 -6.73 16.33 13.04
CA ARG A 163 -7.17 16.63 11.65
C ARG A 163 -6.47 17.86 11.05
N LEU A 164 -6.41 18.96 11.77
CA LEU A 164 -5.80 20.19 11.25
C LEU A 164 -4.31 20.04 10.97
N LEU A 165 -3.60 19.27 11.80
CA LEU A 165 -2.18 18.98 11.61
C LEU A 165 -1.96 18.09 10.38
N HIS A 166 -2.82 17.08 10.19
CA HIS A 166 -2.82 16.22 9.00
C HIS A 166 -3.00 17.04 7.72
N MET A 167 -4.06 17.84 7.65
CA MET A 167 -4.38 18.65 6.48
C MET A 167 -3.22 19.58 6.10
N ASN A 168 -2.68 20.33 7.07
CA ASN A 168 -1.61 21.27 6.79
C ASN A 168 -0.28 20.58 6.46
N TYR A 169 -0.07 19.35 6.94
CA TYR A 169 1.10 18.54 6.55
C TYR A 169 1.03 18.18 5.07
N GLU A 170 -0.09 17.62 4.61
CA GLU A 170 -0.28 17.22 3.21
C GLU A 170 -0.32 18.45 2.27
N TYR A 171 -0.90 19.57 2.71
CA TYR A 171 -0.87 20.82 1.96
C TYR A 171 0.55 21.36 1.79
N LEU A 172 1.36 21.40 2.85
CA LEU A 172 2.74 21.85 2.72
C LEU A 172 3.55 20.92 1.81
N ALA A 173 3.36 19.60 1.94
CA ALA A 173 4.01 18.64 1.05
C ALA A 173 3.64 18.86 -0.42
N SER A 174 2.36 19.12 -0.72
CA SER A 174 1.87 19.43 -2.07
C SER A 174 2.36 20.78 -2.62
N ALA A 175 2.45 21.80 -1.76
CA ALA A 175 3.01 23.10 -2.14
C ALA A 175 4.49 22.98 -2.51
N MET A 176 5.25 22.21 -1.73
CA MET A 176 6.69 22.01 -1.90
C MET A 176 7.05 21.09 -3.08
N TYR A 177 6.29 20.02 -3.30
CA TYR A 177 6.65 18.96 -4.24
C TYR A 177 5.98 19.16 -5.62
N PRO A 178 6.62 18.76 -6.73
CA PRO A 178 8.02 18.34 -6.86
C PRO A 178 9.01 19.52 -6.97
N GLU A 179 8.53 20.74 -7.24
CA GLU A 179 9.34 21.90 -7.65
C GLU A 179 10.47 22.27 -6.67
N PHE A 180 10.18 22.30 -5.37
CA PHE A 180 11.10 22.77 -4.34
C PHE A 180 11.84 21.64 -3.59
N VAL A 181 11.68 20.41 -4.07
CA VAL A 181 12.39 19.23 -3.57
C VAL A 181 13.26 18.73 -4.71
N PRO A 182 14.59 18.93 -4.65
CA PRO A 182 15.51 18.45 -5.68
C PRO A 182 15.35 16.95 -5.94
N GLU A 183 15.74 16.48 -7.11
CA GLU A 183 15.84 15.04 -7.34
C GLU A 183 17.01 14.47 -6.52
N GLN A 184 16.85 13.23 -6.05
CA GLN A 184 17.90 12.51 -5.33
C GLN A 184 18.49 11.39 -6.21
N GLN A 185 19.56 10.78 -5.70
CA GLN A 185 20.09 9.53 -6.23
C GLN A 185 20.01 8.45 -5.17
N ILE A 186 19.94 7.19 -5.60
CA ILE A 186 19.94 6.05 -4.71
C ILE A 186 20.99 5.03 -5.12
N SER A 187 21.34 4.18 -4.17
CA SER A 187 22.18 3.00 -4.40
C SER A 187 21.37 1.71 -4.29
N TYR A 188 21.97 0.61 -4.72
CA TYR A 188 21.37 -0.73 -4.64
C TYR A 188 20.94 -1.15 -3.22
N THR A 189 21.57 -0.62 -2.16
CA THR A 189 21.18 -0.94 -0.78
C THR A 189 19.76 -0.44 -0.47
N HIS A 190 19.34 0.69 -1.02
CA HIS A 190 17.99 1.22 -0.87
C HIS A 190 16.96 0.30 -1.50
N LEU A 191 17.27 -0.27 -2.68
CA LEU A 191 16.39 -1.21 -3.38
C LEU A 191 16.16 -2.52 -2.62
N ARG A 192 17.03 -2.85 -1.66
CA ARG A 192 16.90 -4.05 -0.82
C ARG A 192 15.94 -3.90 0.36
N ARG A 193 15.28 -2.74 0.54
CA ARG A 193 14.32 -2.49 1.63
C ARG A 193 13.27 -3.61 1.78
N PHE A 194 12.80 -4.17 0.67
CA PHE A 194 11.82 -5.26 0.65
C PHE A 194 12.39 -6.59 0.15
N ALA A 195 13.64 -6.93 0.51
CA ALA A 195 14.29 -8.14 -0.01
C ALA A 195 13.68 -9.47 0.47
N MET A 196 13.01 -9.48 1.63
CA MET A 196 12.43 -10.69 2.24
C MET A 196 11.12 -11.08 1.56
N ARG A 197 11.11 -12.24 0.88
CA ARG A 197 9.94 -12.66 0.10
C ARG A 197 8.77 -13.16 0.93
N SER A 198 9.05 -13.84 2.04
CA SER A 198 8.03 -14.48 2.88
C SER A 198 6.98 -13.53 3.43
N SER A 199 7.29 -12.23 3.58
CA SER A 199 6.33 -11.18 3.97
C SER A 199 6.95 -9.77 3.88
N PHE A 200 6.11 -8.74 3.75
CA PHE A 200 6.50 -7.34 3.97
C PHE A 200 6.50 -6.92 5.45
N SER A 201 6.12 -7.79 6.39
CA SER A 201 5.80 -7.41 7.79
C SER A 201 6.94 -6.72 8.49
N THR A 202 8.14 -7.31 8.52
CA THR A 202 9.29 -6.71 9.20
C THR A 202 9.61 -5.33 8.64
N ALA A 203 9.77 -5.21 7.32
CA ALA A 203 10.17 -3.96 6.68
C ALA A 203 9.17 -2.82 6.93
N LEU A 204 7.87 -3.05 6.69
CA LEU A 204 6.87 -1.99 6.87
C LEU A 204 6.60 -1.68 8.34
N ASN A 205 6.71 -2.64 9.26
CA ASN A 205 6.58 -2.35 10.69
C ASN A 205 7.75 -1.50 11.19
N THR A 206 8.97 -1.85 10.79
CA THR A 206 10.17 -1.06 11.09
C THR A 206 10.03 0.35 10.51
N ASN A 207 9.54 0.48 9.27
CA ASN A 207 9.36 1.78 8.62
C ASN A 207 8.33 2.65 9.35
N ALA A 208 7.11 2.13 9.56
CA ALA A 208 6.05 2.87 10.24
C ALA A 208 6.45 3.30 11.67
N ALA A 209 7.13 2.41 12.40
CA ALA A 209 7.65 2.75 13.73
C ALA A 209 8.78 3.79 13.69
N ALA A 210 9.60 3.80 12.64
CA ALA A 210 10.63 4.83 12.44
C ALA A 210 10.02 6.20 12.14
N ILE A 211 9.03 6.25 11.26
CA ILE A 211 8.30 7.47 10.91
C ILE A 211 7.67 8.10 12.16
N CYS A 212 7.03 7.31 13.03
CA CYS A 212 6.48 7.81 14.29
C CYS A 212 7.51 8.50 15.21
N ARG A 213 8.81 8.16 15.10
CA ARG A 213 9.87 8.80 15.87
C ARG A 213 10.27 10.18 15.33
N GLU A 214 9.77 10.57 14.17
CA GLU A 214 10.06 11.86 13.52
C GLU A 214 9.10 12.98 13.94
N ILE A 215 8.11 12.68 14.77
CA ILE A 215 7.22 13.71 15.35
C ILE A 215 8.00 14.90 15.95
N PRO A 216 9.07 14.71 16.76
CA PRO A 216 9.86 15.82 17.27
C PRO A 216 10.56 16.63 16.15
N GLU A 217 10.98 15.99 15.06
CA GLU A 217 11.59 16.65 13.90
C GLU A 217 10.56 17.55 13.20
N LEU A 218 9.32 17.06 12.98
CA LEU A 218 8.24 17.89 12.45
C LEU A 218 7.96 19.11 13.32
N LEU A 219 7.95 18.93 14.65
CA LEU A 219 7.70 20.03 15.58
C LEU A 219 8.81 21.10 15.56
N ALA A 220 10.05 20.70 15.26
CA ALA A 220 11.22 21.57 15.25
C ALA A 220 11.49 22.23 13.88
N SER A 221 11.36 21.46 12.79
CA SER A 221 11.70 21.87 11.43
C SER A 221 10.78 21.19 10.40
N PRO A 222 9.54 21.70 10.20
CA PRO A 222 8.55 21.02 9.37
C PRO A 222 8.98 20.81 7.91
N GLU A 223 9.59 21.81 7.30
CA GLU A 223 10.07 21.74 5.90
C GLU A 223 11.14 20.64 5.73
N GLN A 224 12.04 20.50 6.70
CA GLN A 224 13.12 19.51 6.64
C GLN A 224 12.58 18.08 6.85
N GLU A 225 11.64 17.89 7.78
CA GLU A 225 11.01 16.60 8.02
C GLU A 225 10.23 16.13 6.79
N ILE A 226 9.38 17.00 6.22
CA ILE A 226 8.60 16.67 5.02
C ILE A 226 9.53 16.34 3.84
N ARG A 227 10.59 17.14 3.62
CA ARG A 227 11.59 16.86 2.56
C ARG A 227 12.25 15.50 2.75
N LYS A 228 12.66 15.17 3.99
CA LYS A 228 13.23 13.86 4.33
C LYS A 228 12.24 12.72 4.06
N ARG A 229 10.96 12.89 4.41
CA ARG A 229 9.91 11.90 4.16
C ARG A 229 9.64 11.70 2.68
N LEU A 230 9.64 12.77 1.88
CA LEU A 230 9.50 12.67 0.42
C LEU A 230 10.63 11.84 -0.19
N TYR A 231 11.89 12.09 0.22
CA TYR A 231 13.00 11.28 -0.22
C TYR A 231 12.90 9.81 0.19
N ASP A 232 12.55 9.54 1.45
CA ASP A 232 12.37 8.17 1.92
C ASP A 232 11.21 7.45 1.22
N THR A 233 10.16 8.18 0.85
CA THR A 233 9.00 7.65 0.12
C THR A 233 9.37 7.26 -1.31
N GLU A 234 10.09 8.12 -2.04
CA GLU A 234 10.62 7.80 -3.37
C GLU A 234 11.53 6.55 -3.32
N GLN A 235 12.38 6.44 -2.29
CA GLN A 235 13.22 5.25 -2.08
C GLN A 235 12.39 3.99 -1.80
N ALA A 236 11.35 4.10 -0.98
CA ALA A 236 10.45 2.99 -0.67
C ALA A 236 9.72 2.51 -1.92
N VAL A 237 9.18 3.43 -2.72
CA VAL A 237 8.48 3.10 -3.96
C VAL A 237 9.44 2.51 -4.99
N ALA A 238 10.66 3.05 -5.15
CA ALA A 238 11.68 2.43 -6.00
C ALA A 238 12.01 0.99 -5.54
N ALA A 239 12.17 0.76 -4.23
CA ALA A 239 12.40 -0.57 -3.68
C ALA A 239 11.21 -1.52 -3.88
N LEU A 240 9.97 -1.01 -3.83
CA LEU A 240 8.76 -1.78 -4.14
C LEU A 240 8.74 -2.23 -5.61
N LEU A 241 8.99 -1.30 -6.53
CA LEU A 241 9.03 -1.58 -7.97
C LEU A 241 10.16 -2.56 -8.32
N TYR A 242 11.33 -2.41 -7.69
CA TYR A 242 12.42 -3.38 -7.80
C TYR A 242 12.03 -4.76 -7.23
N ARG A 243 11.29 -4.78 -6.13
CA ARG A 243 10.77 -6.03 -5.55
C ARG A 243 9.77 -6.71 -6.48
N PHE A 244 8.88 -5.96 -7.13
CA PHE A 244 7.99 -6.46 -8.17
C PHE A 244 8.77 -7.13 -9.30
N TYR A 245 9.75 -6.42 -9.89
CA TYR A 245 10.64 -6.97 -10.91
C TYR A 245 11.32 -8.29 -10.47
N ARG A 246 11.81 -8.37 -9.23
CA ARG A 246 12.44 -9.59 -8.71
C ARG A 246 11.46 -10.74 -8.49
N ASP A 247 10.19 -10.45 -8.27
CA ASP A 247 9.15 -11.45 -8.06
C ASP A 247 8.56 -11.95 -9.38
N THR A 248 8.60 -11.15 -10.46
CA THR A 248 8.23 -11.63 -11.81
C THR A 248 9.22 -12.64 -12.39
N MET A 249 10.41 -12.76 -11.80
CA MET A 249 11.49 -13.65 -12.25
C MET A 249 11.54 -14.99 -11.50
N VAL A 250 10.54 -15.30 -10.67
CA VAL A 250 10.49 -16.53 -9.89
C VAL A 250 9.14 -17.23 -10.02
N THR A 251 9.08 -18.49 -9.63
CA THR A 251 7.86 -19.30 -9.69
C THR A 251 6.77 -18.79 -8.72
N PRO A 252 5.49 -19.15 -8.93
CA PRO A 252 4.39 -18.72 -8.07
C PRO A 252 4.61 -19.00 -6.58
N LEU A 253 5.18 -20.16 -6.26
CA LEU A 253 5.48 -20.55 -4.87
C LEU A 253 6.58 -19.68 -4.23
N ARG A 254 7.56 -19.20 -5.02
CA ARG A 254 8.66 -18.36 -4.53
C ARG A 254 8.31 -16.86 -4.53
N GLY A 255 7.53 -16.42 -5.52
CA GLY A 255 7.06 -15.04 -5.67
C GLY A 255 5.77 -14.75 -4.88
N HIS A 256 5.10 -15.79 -4.39
CA HIS A 256 3.84 -15.73 -3.64
C HIS A 256 2.72 -14.98 -4.38
N TYR A 257 2.45 -15.42 -5.62
CA TYR A 257 1.31 -14.98 -6.42
C TYR A 257 0.48 -16.19 -6.87
N ALA A 258 -0.76 -15.96 -7.28
CA ALA A 258 -1.64 -17.02 -7.79
C ALA A 258 -1.43 -17.20 -9.30
N ALA A 259 -1.50 -18.44 -9.79
CA ALA A 259 -1.35 -18.75 -11.22
C ALA A 259 -2.38 -19.79 -11.66
N ASN A 260 -2.65 -19.84 -12.97
CA ASN A 260 -3.52 -20.84 -13.58
C ASN A 260 -3.03 -22.26 -13.26
N GLY A 261 -3.93 -23.14 -12.84
CA GLY A 261 -3.63 -24.55 -12.54
C GLY A 261 -3.04 -24.80 -11.16
N MET A 262 -2.80 -23.76 -10.36
CA MET A 262 -2.62 -23.93 -8.92
C MET A 262 -3.93 -24.37 -8.28
N VAL A 263 -3.88 -24.86 -7.04
CA VAL A 263 -5.05 -25.34 -6.33
C VAL A 263 -5.23 -24.65 -4.98
N CYS A 264 -6.49 -24.53 -4.55
CA CYS A 264 -6.87 -23.92 -3.29
C CYS A 264 -8.10 -24.63 -2.71
N HIS A 265 -8.22 -24.66 -1.39
CA HIS A 265 -9.44 -25.11 -0.71
C HIS A 265 -10.10 -23.92 0.00
N PRO A 266 -10.83 -23.05 -0.75
CA PRO A 266 -11.37 -21.79 -0.23
C PRO A 266 -12.66 -21.97 0.57
N PHE A 267 -13.47 -22.98 0.24
CA PHE A 267 -14.77 -23.23 0.84
C PHE A 267 -14.78 -24.55 1.61
N ARG A 268 -15.25 -24.53 2.86
CA ARG A 268 -15.21 -25.68 3.78
C ARG A 268 -15.93 -26.93 3.25
N GLU A 269 -17.02 -26.73 2.50
CA GLU A 269 -17.90 -27.80 2.03
C GLU A 269 -17.50 -28.33 0.64
N LEU A 270 -16.57 -27.67 -0.04
CA LEU A 270 -16.13 -28.06 -1.39
C LEU A 270 -14.78 -28.74 -1.32
N PRO A 271 -14.43 -29.63 -2.28
CA PRO A 271 -13.09 -30.17 -2.37
C PRO A 271 -12.05 -29.07 -2.67
N THR A 272 -10.80 -29.46 -2.83
CA THR A 272 -9.78 -28.59 -3.41
C THR A 272 -10.20 -28.22 -4.84
N LEU A 273 -10.10 -26.94 -5.17
CA LEU A 273 -10.53 -26.33 -6.43
C LEU A 273 -9.32 -25.83 -7.22
N ASP A 274 -9.42 -25.91 -8.54
CA ASP A 274 -8.44 -25.35 -9.46
C ASP A 274 -8.56 -23.84 -9.50
N VAL A 275 -7.42 -23.15 -9.55
CA VAL A 275 -7.31 -21.70 -9.66
C VAL A 275 -7.26 -21.32 -11.12
N ARG A 276 -8.15 -20.42 -11.51
CA ARG A 276 -8.18 -19.79 -12.84
C ARG A 276 -8.06 -18.28 -12.68
N ILE A 277 -7.14 -17.68 -13.42
CA ILE A 277 -6.95 -16.23 -13.46
C ILE A 277 -7.67 -15.67 -14.67
N THR A 278 -8.53 -14.69 -14.43
CA THR A 278 -9.28 -13.95 -15.44
C THR A 278 -8.92 -12.46 -15.34
N GLU A 279 -9.30 -11.68 -16.34
CA GLU A 279 -9.13 -10.22 -16.31
C GLU A 279 -9.82 -9.57 -15.09
N ALA A 280 -10.90 -10.17 -14.59
CA ALA A 280 -11.65 -9.67 -13.44
C ALA A 280 -11.05 -10.05 -12.08
N GLY A 281 -10.22 -11.11 -12.03
CA GLY A 281 -9.69 -11.65 -10.78
C GLY A 281 -9.51 -13.17 -10.80
N ILE A 282 -9.44 -13.76 -9.62
CA ILE A 282 -9.28 -15.20 -9.41
C ILE A 282 -10.65 -15.86 -9.35
N THR A 283 -10.88 -16.85 -10.20
CA THR A 283 -12.03 -17.76 -10.12
C THR A 283 -11.57 -19.15 -9.69
N PHE A 284 -12.50 -19.93 -9.16
CA PHE A 284 -12.24 -21.32 -8.77
C PHE A 284 -13.06 -22.26 -9.63
N GLU A 285 -12.48 -23.39 -10.00
CA GLU A 285 -13.11 -24.41 -10.85
C GLU A 285 -13.10 -25.78 -10.16
N LEU A 286 -14.15 -26.55 -10.40
CA LEU A 286 -14.24 -27.96 -10.01
C LEU A 286 -14.38 -28.79 -11.28
N ALA A 287 -13.37 -29.59 -11.61
CA ALA A 287 -13.33 -30.39 -12.84
C ALA A 287 -13.60 -29.55 -14.11
N GLY A 288 -13.00 -28.35 -14.18
CA GLY A 288 -13.15 -27.41 -15.29
C GLY A 288 -14.46 -26.63 -15.31
N ILE A 289 -15.33 -26.78 -14.31
CA ILE A 289 -16.59 -26.03 -14.19
C ILE A 289 -16.42 -24.90 -13.17
N PRO A 290 -16.70 -23.63 -13.54
CA PRO A 290 -16.64 -22.51 -12.60
C PRO A 290 -17.54 -22.68 -11.38
N VAL A 291 -16.96 -22.47 -10.20
CA VAL A 291 -17.67 -22.50 -8.91
C VAL A 291 -18.17 -21.10 -8.57
N ASN A 292 -19.50 -20.94 -8.54
CA ASN A 292 -20.16 -19.74 -8.07
C ASN A 292 -20.69 -19.95 -6.64
N SER A 293 -20.10 -19.27 -5.66
CA SER A 293 -20.55 -19.35 -4.27
C SER A 293 -21.43 -18.15 -3.90
N ARG A 294 -22.25 -18.29 -2.85
CA ARG A 294 -22.99 -17.16 -2.25
C ARG A 294 -22.07 -16.06 -1.70
N LEU A 295 -20.80 -16.41 -1.42
CA LEU A 295 -19.78 -15.49 -0.93
C LEU A 295 -19.07 -14.73 -2.07
N GLY A 296 -19.28 -15.14 -3.32
CA GLY A 296 -18.66 -14.57 -4.51
C GLY A 296 -18.27 -15.61 -5.55
N SER A 297 -18.05 -15.14 -6.77
CA SER A 297 -17.58 -15.92 -7.92
C SER A 297 -16.17 -15.54 -8.37
N VAL A 298 -15.75 -14.28 -8.13
CA VAL A 298 -14.44 -13.75 -8.46
C VAL A 298 -13.80 -13.17 -7.21
N PHE A 299 -12.51 -13.40 -7.02
CA PHE A 299 -11.77 -13.07 -5.81
C PHE A 299 -10.47 -12.31 -6.12
N ARG A 300 -10.02 -11.53 -5.14
CA ARG A 300 -8.66 -11.01 -5.01
C ARG A 300 -7.93 -11.79 -3.93
N ALA A 301 -6.64 -12.02 -4.13
CA ALA A 301 -5.77 -12.62 -3.14
C ALA A 301 -4.80 -11.58 -2.59
N ALA A 302 -4.43 -11.75 -1.33
CA ALA A 302 -3.39 -10.96 -0.68
C ALA A 302 -2.44 -11.90 0.06
N HIS A 303 -1.18 -11.98 -0.37
CA HIS A 303 -0.14 -12.69 0.36
C HIS A 303 0.12 -11.99 1.69
N ARG A 304 -0.05 -12.72 2.80
CA ARG A 304 0.09 -12.18 4.16
C ARG A 304 1.43 -12.58 4.78
N ARG A 305 1.68 -13.89 4.80
CA ARG A 305 2.93 -14.50 5.30
C ARG A 305 3.08 -15.93 4.81
N ASP A 306 4.32 -16.38 4.63
CA ASP A 306 4.68 -17.81 4.48
C ASP A 306 3.87 -18.54 3.38
N GLY A 307 3.70 -17.89 2.22
CA GLY A 307 2.89 -18.42 1.12
C GLY A 307 1.39 -18.59 1.41
N LYS A 308 0.88 -17.94 2.45
CA LYS A 308 -0.55 -17.93 2.80
C LYS A 308 -1.22 -16.64 2.38
N PHE A 309 -2.44 -16.78 1.87
CA PHE A 309 -3.23 -15.72 1.28
C PHE A 309 -4.53 -15.52 2.04
N SER A 310 -5.00 -14.28 2.18
CA SER A 310 -6.43 -14.04 2.40
C SER A 310 -7.13 -13.86 1.06
N LEU A 311 -8.40 -14.22 0.98
CA LEU A 311 -9.22 -14.09 -0.22
C LEU A 311 -10.38 -13.11 0.01
N THR A 312 -10.52 -12.11 -0.85
CA THR A 312 -11.59 -11.11 -0.80
C THR A 312 -12.43 -11.21 -2.07
N PRO A 313 -13.77 -11.32 -2.01
CA PRO A 313 -14.61 -11.24 -3.21
C PRO A 313 -14.47 -9.89 -3.93
N VAL A 314 -14.43 -9.91 -5.26
CA VAL A 314 -14.56 -8.70 -6.08
C VAL A 314 -15.94 -8.08 -5.85
N GLY A 315 -16.01 -6.75 -5.80
CA GLY A 315 -17.23 -6.01 -5.44
C GLY A 315 -17.45 -5.84 -3.93
N ASN A 316 -16.68 -6.54 -3.07
CA ASN A 316 -16.73 -6.30 -1.64
C ASN A 316 -15.94 -5.03 -1.26
N ASN A 317 -16.66 -3.92 -1.13
CA ASN A 317 -16.10 -2.63 -0.73
C ASN A 317 -15.93 -2.49 0.78
N SER A 318 -16.49 -3.39 1.59
CA SER A 318 -16.31 -3.43 3.05
C SER A 318 -14.97 -4.06 3.46
N GLY A 319 -14.33 -4.77 2.53
CA GLY A 319 -13.03 -5.39 2.73
C GLY A 319 -13.05 -6.58 3.68
N LEU A 320 -14.16 -7.30 3.67
CA LEU A 320 -14.31 -8.56 4.38
C LEU A 320 -13.66 -9.68 3.56
N VAL A 321 -13.11 -10.67 4.25
CA VAL A 321 -12.40 -11.81 3.67
C VAL A 321 -13.18 -13.11 3.89
N LEU A 322 -12.84 -14.12 3.09
CA LEU A 322 -13.28 -15.50 3.35
C LEU A 322 -12.67 -16.02 4.67
N THR A 323 -13.44 -16.84 5.37
CA THR A 323 -12.98 -17.64 6.50
C THR A 323 -13.56 -19.04 6.41
N ARG A 324 -12.82 -20.05 6.86
CA ARG A 324 -13.32 -21.44 6.95
C ARG A 324 -14.30 -21.67 8.12
N ASN A 325 -14.44 -20.70 9.01
CA ASN A 325 -15.27 -20.82 10.23
C ASN A 325 -16.71 -20.31 10.05
N SER A 326 -17.03 -19.63 8.95
CA SER A 326 -18.30 -18.95 8.77
C SER A 326 -18.81 -19.11 7.35
N SER A 327 -20.13 -19.13 7.21
CA SER A 327 -20.83 -19.01 5.92
C SER A 327 -20.99 -17.55 5.45
N SER A 328 -20.35 -16.61 6.16
CA SER A 328 -20.37 -15.17 5.88
C SER A 328 -18.95 -14.63 5.78
N LEU A 329 -18.77 -13.53 5.05
CA LEU A 329 -17.51 -12.79 5.03
C LEU A 329 -17.25 -12.12 6.37
N VAL A 330 -15.99 -12.06 6.80
CA VAL A 330 -15.60 -11.48 8.10
C VAL A 330 -14.50 -10.42 7.93
N PRO A 331 -14.36 -9.46 8.86
CA PRO A 331 -13.20 -8.57 8.85
C PRO A 331 -11.90 -9.38 8.95
N PHE A 332 -10.86 -8.91 8.25
CA PHE A 332 -9.55 -9.52 8.37
C PHE A 332 -9.01 -9.43 9.80
N ASP A 333 -8.51 -10.56 10.31
CA ASP A 333 -7.82 -10.70 11.58
C ASP A 333 -6.50 -11.47 11.36
N PRO A 334 -5.33 -10.85 11.58
CA PRO A 334 -4.02 -11.49 11.37
C PRO A 334 -3.73 -12.64 12.34
N CYS A 335 -4.51 -12.77 13.41
CA CYS A 335 -4.45 -13.89 14.35
C CYS A 335 -5.29 -15.09 13.89
N ASP A 336 -6.29 -14.89 13.02
CA ASP A 336 -7.18 -15.95 12.58
C ASP A 336 -6.58 -16.74 11.41
N ALA A 337 -5.92 -17.85 11.73
CA ALA A 337 -5.35 -18.76 10.73
C ALA A 337 -6.41 -19.36 9.77
N LYS A 338 -7.71 -19.29 10.10
CA LYS A 338 -8.79 -19.82 9.24
C LYS A 338 -9.15 -18.86 8.09
N GLN A 339 -8.62 -17.64 8.11
CA GLN A 339 -8.68 -16.68 7.01
C GLN A 339 -7.48 -16.81 6.04
N LEU A 340 -6.56 -17.73 6.32
CA LEU A 340 -5.31 -17.92 5.59
C LEU A 340 -5.33 -19.21 4.78
N TYR A 341 -5.23 -19.06 3.47
CA TYR A 341 -5.35 -20.12 2.47
C TYR A 341 -4.00 -20.41 1.82
N GLY A 342 -3.70 -21.68 1.58
CA GLY A 342 -2.63 -22.05 0.67
C GLY A 342 -3.16 -22.02 -0.76
N ILE A 343 -2.41 -21.39 -1.65
CA ILE A 343 -2.57 -21.51 -3.10
C ILE A 343 -1.29 -22.17 -3.57
N ILE A 344 -1.37 -23.43 -4.01
CA ILE A 344 -0.19 -24.28 -4.28
C ILE A 344 -0.18 -24.86 -5.68
#